data_AF-A0AA85BGC5-F1
#
_entry.id   AF-A0AA85BGC5-F1
#
_cell.length_a   1.000
_cell.length_b   1.000
_cell.length_c   1.000
_cell.angle_alpha   90.00
_cell.angle_beta   90.00
_cell.angle_gamma   90.00
#
_symmetry.space_group_name_H-M   'P 1'
#
loop_
_entity.id
_entity.type
_entity.pdbx_description
1 polymer ?
#
loop_
_entity_poly.entity_id
_entity_poly.type
_entity_poly.pdbx_seq_one_letter_code
_entity_poly.pdbx_strand_id
1 'polypeptide(L)'
;MDNDSNDDTVNYETILSECLEQSCERLIASISSIMDLIVQKIQQNCSNSIRQVLDIPRQYRWTNREFPSNASSYVSNIIHPLMKLDGLGLRLSQSVPNAQPFLSTLIKKCITTVTHDYTAQLSEVSTSVRKMEDSIRRLREVRRSSSQIFNQPQSVNGSSGFHSDDKIRHQLYLDAKAYIDEVRKFWSLDRDYTCELDDFMEQIDTIRTEPNVSIMNTIPAVSQE
;
A
#
# COMPACT_ATOMS: atom_id res chain seq x y z
N MET A 1 -78.91 -19.79 -12.60
CA MET A 1 -78.79 -19.27 -11.23
C MET A 1 -77.36 -19.54 -10.86
N ASP A 2 -76.46 -18.70 -11.36
CA ASP A 2 -75.03 -18.93 -11.28
C ASP A 2 -74.53 -18.24 -10.02
N ASN A 3 -74.03 -19.06 -9.12
CA ASN A 3 -73.49 -18.68 -7.83
C ASN A 3 -72.08 -18.15 -8.05
N ASP A 4 -71.98 -16.87 -8.36
CA ASP A 4 -70.71 -16.16 -8.51
C ASP A 4 -70.19 -15.76 -7.13
N SER A 5 -69.60 -16.73 -6.43
CA SER A 5 -68.85 -16.50 -5.20
C SER A 5 -67.46 -16.01 -5.57
N ASN A 6 -67.36 -14.72 -5.90
CA ASN A 6 -66.10 -14.04 -6.12
C ASN A 6 -65.41 -13.83 -4.75
N ASP A 7 -64.74 -14.87 -4.29
CA ASP A 7 -63.86 -14.86 -3.12
C ASP A 7 -62.53 -14.20 -3.50
N ASP A 8 -62.57 -12.89 -3.77
CA ASP A 8 -61.38 -12.02 -3.84
C ASP A 8 -60.91 -11.70 -2.43
N THR A 9 -60.59 -12.74 -1.65
CA THR A 9 -59.89 -12.57 -0.38
C THR A 9 -58.46 -12.14 -0.67
N VAL A 10 -58.24 -10.83 -0.65
CA VAL A 10 -56.91 -10.20 -0.68
C VAL A 10 -55.97 -11.00 0.23
N ASN A 11 -54.93 -11.60 -0.36
CA ASN A 11 -53.96 -12.39 0.38
C ASN A 11 -53.01 -11.46 1.16
N TYR A 12 -53.50 -10.98 2.30
CA TYR A 12 -52.77 -10.08 3.20
C TYR A 12 -51.45 -10.68 3.69
N GLU A 13 -51.34 -12.01 3.79
CA GLU A 13 -50.11 -12.69 4.20
C GLU A 13 -49.00 -12.47 3.17
N THR A 14 -49.30 -12.66 1.88
CA THR A 14 -48.35 -12.39 0.78
C THR A 14 -47.93 -10.92 0.78
N ILE A 15 -48.88 -9.99 0.87
CA ILE A 15 -48.59 -8.55 0.84
C ILE A 15 -47.71 -8.15 2.02
N LEU A 16 -48.00 -8.65 3.23
CA LEU A 16 -47.20 -8.36 4.43
C LEU A 16 -45.79 -8.95 4.32
N SER A 17 -45.66 -10.16 3.78
CA SER A 17 -44.35 -10.79 3.55
C SER A 17 -43.51 -9.97 2.58
N GLU A 18 -44.08 -9.57 1.43
CA GLU A 18 -43.39 -8.73 0.45
C GLU A 18 -42.99 -7.36 1.02
N CYS A 19 -43.89 -6.72 1.80
CA CYS A 19 -43.58 -5.44 2.45
C CYS A 19 -42.42 -5.57 3.45
N LEU A 20 -42.39 -6.68 4.21
CA LEU A 20 -41.34 -6.94 5.19
C LEU A 20 -40.00 -7.21 4.50
N GLU A 21 -40.00 -8.03 3.44
CA GLU A 21 -38.82 -8.33 2.64
C GLU A 21 -38.23 -7.05 2.03
N GLN A 22 -39.05 -6.22 1.36
CA GLN A 22 -38.61 -4.95 0.81
C GLN A 22 -38.09 -3.98 1.87
N SER A 23 -38.63 -4.02 3.09
CA SER A 23 -38.16 -3.19 4.20
C SER A 23 -36.80 -3.65 4.70
N CYS A 24 -36.61 -4.98 4.83
CA CYS A 24 -35.33 -5.58 5.19
C CYS A 24 -34.25 -5.28 4.15
N GLU A 25 -34.55 -5.41 2.86
CA GLU A 25 -33.62 -5.07 1.77
C GLU A 25 -33.17 -3.62 1.84
N ARG A 26 -34.11 -2.68 2.05
CA ARG A 26 -33.81 -1.25 2.17
C ARG A 26 -32.92 -0.95 3.39
N LEU A 27 -33.16 -1.62 4.52
CA LEU A 27 -32.33 -1.48 5.71
C LEU A 27 -30.92 -2.02 5.47
N ILE A 28 -30.78 -3.19 4.85
CA ILE A 28 -29.47 -3.80 4.51
C ILE A 28 -28.70 -2.90 3.54
N ALA A 29 -29.36 -2.40 2.49
CA ALA A 29 -28.74 -1.50 1.52
C ALA A 29 -28.25 -0.19 2.18
N SER A 30 -29.00 0.32 3.15
CA SER A 30 -28.61 1.50 3.92
C SER A 30 -27.38 1.24 4.79
N ILE A 31 -27.30 0.07 5.45
CA ILE A 31 -26.14 -0.33 6.26
C ILE A 31 -24.88 -0.40 5.39
N SER A 32 -24.95 -1.08 4.24
CA SER A 32 -23.82 -1.18 3.31
C SER A 32 -23.34 0.19 2.84
N SER A 33 -24.28 1.08 2.49
CA SER A 33 -23.96 2.45 2.08
C SER A 33 -23.26 3.24 3.19
N ILE A 34 -23.69 3.08 4.45
CA ILE A 34 -23.05 3.72 5.60
C ILE A 34 -21.63 3.16 5.82
N MET A 35 -21.45 1.84 5.73
CA MET A 35 -20.13 1.22 5.87
C MET A 35 -19.17 1.76 4.80
N ASP A 36 -19.61 1.87 3.55
CA ASP A 36 -18.79 2.40 2.47
C ASP A 36 -18.40 3.87 2.68
N LEU A 37 -19.33 4.69 3.17
CA LEU A 37 -19.02 6.08 3.54
C LEU A 37 -17.98 6.17 4.66
N ILE A 38 -18.04 5.28 5.65
CA ILE A 38 -17.05 5.23 6.72
C ILE A 38 -15.67 4.84 6.16
N VAL A 39 -15.61 3.81 5.31
CA VAL A 39 -14.36 3.38 4.65
C VAL A 39 -13.76 4.55 3.85
N GLN A 40 -14.56 5.21 3.01
CA GLN A 40 -14.12 6.38 2.24
C GLN A 40 -13.59 7.49 3.14
N LYS A 41 -14.26 7.75 4.27
CA LYS A 41 -13.83 8.80 5.19
C LYS A 41 -12.49 8.46 5.86
N ILE A 42 -12.29 7.20 6.22
CA ILE A 42 -11.01 6.73 6.77
C ILE A 42 -9.90 6.81 5.73
N GLN A 43 -10.13 6.34 4.50
CA GLN A 43 -9.19 6.51 3.39
C GLN A 43 -8.78 7.97 3.21
N GLN A 44 -9.77 8.88 3.18
CA GLN A 44 -9.50 10.32 3.04
C GLN A 44 -8.60 10.84 4.18
N ASN A 45 -8.87 10.43 5.43
CA ASN A 45 -8.08 10.83 6.59
C ASN A 45 -6.63 10.32 6.52
N CYS A 46 -6.41 9.12 5.96
CA CYS A 46 -5.08 8.54 5.78
C CYS A 46 -4.32 9.12 4.57
N SER A 47 -5.04 9.62 3.56
CA SER A 47 -4.48 10.00 2.26
C SER A 47 -3.36 11.06 2.32
N ASN A 48 -3.45 12.03 3.24
CA ASN A 48 -2.40 13.05 3.41
C ASN A 48 -1.10 12.44 3.94
N SER A 49 -1.20 11.49 4.87
CA SER A 49 -0.04 10.77 5.41
C SER A 49 0.57 9.84 4.36
N ILE A 50 -0.26 9.12 3.61
CA ILE A 50 0.18 8.27 2.49
C ILE A 50 0.94 9.08 1.45
N ARG A 51 0.47 10.27 1.09
CA ARG A 51 1.14 11.14 0.09
C ARG A 51 2.55 11.57 0.49
N GLN A 52 2.94 11.51 1.76
CA GLN A 52 4.30 11.85 2.21
C GLN A 52 5.36 10.86 1.71
N VAL A 53 4.96 9.66 1.24
CA VAL A 53 5.84 8.73 0.53
C VAL A 53 6.55 9.40 -0.66
N LEU A 54 5.86 10.34 -1.32
CA LEU A 54 6.39 11.08 -2.48
C LEU A 54 7.60 11.97 -2.13
N ASP A 55 7.80 12.31 -0.86
CA ASP A 55 8.92 13.13 -0.42
C ASP A 55 10.21 12.32 -0.23
N ILE A 56 10.13 10.98 -0.11
CA ILE A 56 11.29 10.11 0.19
C ILE A 56 12.42 10.29 -0.84
N PRO A 57 12.17 10.31 -2.17
CA PRO A 57 13.23 10.54 -3.14
C PRO A 57 13.97 11.85 -2.88
N ARG A 58 13.23 12.94 -2.63
CA ARG A 58 13.84 14.26 -2.37
C ARG A 58 14.71 14.25 -1.11
N GLN A 59 14.37 13.46 -0.10
CA GLN A 59 15.12 13.40 1.15
C GLN A 59 16.50 12.76 1.01
N TYR A 60 16.65 11.75 0.17
CA TYR A 60 17.90 10.99 0.02
C TYR A 60 18.68 11.33 -1.24
N ARG A 61 18.00 11.88 -2.25
CA ARG A 61 18.62 12.09 -3.55
C ARG A 61 19.48 13.33 -3.56
N TRP A 62 20.74 13.13 -3.93
CA TRP A 62 21.76 14.18 -3.93
C TRP A 62 21.94 14.85 -2.57
N THR A 63 21.56 14.17 -1.48
CA THR A 63 21.78 14.63 -0.12
C THR A 63 22.89 13.81 0.56
N ASN A 64 23.54 14.41 1.55
CA ASN A 64 24.52 13.72 2.40
C ASN A 64 23.85 13.04 3.61
N ARG A 65 22.53 12.79 3.57
CA ARG A 65 21.85 12.06 4.66
C ARG A 65 22.47 10.68 4.85
N GLU A 66 22.51 10.23 6.09
CA GLU A 66 22.94 8.89 6.45
C GLU A 66 22.02 7.82 5.84
N PHE A 67 22.48 6.57 5.85
CA PHE A 67 21.65 5.45 5.42
C PHE A 67 20.47 5.28 6.39
N PRO A 68 19.24 5.08 5.91
CA PRO A 68 18.08 5.05 6.79
C PRO A 68 18.11 3.85 7.74
N SER A 69 17.71 4.10 8.99
CA SER A 69 17.69 3.10 10.07
C SER A 69 16.33 3.00 10.77
N ASN A 70 15.45 3.97 10.55
CA ASN A 70 14.13 4.04 11.15
C ASN A 70 13.08 4.31 10.08
N ALA A 71 11.86 3.84 10.32
CA ALA A 71 10.71 4.18 9.49
C ALA A 71 10.36 5.67 9.61
N SER A 72 9.76 6.21 8.55
CA SER A 72 9.29 7.58 8.46
C SER A 72 8.15 7.83 9.44
N SER A 73 8.15 9.01 10.07
CA SER A 73 7.12 9.38 11.07
C SER A 73 5.70 9.46 10.52
N TYR A 74 5.52 9.53 9.19
CA TYR A 74 4.18 9.54 8.60
C TYR A 74 3.48 8.18 8.72
N VAL A 75 4.22 7.07 8.90
CA VAL A 75 3.65 5.72 8.99
C VAL A 75 2.66 5.62 10.15
N SER A 76 3.04 6.10 11.34
CA SER A 76 2.13 6.14 12.50
C SER A 76 0.90 7.01 12.26
N ASN A 77 1.02 8.04 11.41
CA ASN A 77 -0.09 8.92 11.06
C ASN A 77 -1.07 8.27 10.07
N ILE A 78 -0.68 7.20 9.37
CA ILE A 78 -1.59 6.37 8.57
C ILE A 78 -2.39 5.44 9.49
N ILE A 79 -1.75 4.91 10.54
CA ILE A 79 -2.35 3.94 11.47
C ILE A 79 -3.32 4.59 12.47
N HIS A 80 -3.04 5.82 12.91
CA HIS A 80 -3.82 6.49 13.95
C HIS A 80 -5.34 6.60 13.64
N PRO A 81 -5.80 7.00 12.43
CA PRO A 81 -7.22 6.99 12.10
C PRO A 81 -7.88 5.60 12.22
N LEU A 82 -7.17 4.53 11.87
CA LEU A 82 -7.66 3.15 11.98
C LEU A 82 -7.80 2.74 13.44
N MET A 83 -6.81 3.03 14.28
CA MET A 83 -6.90 2.79 15.73
C MET A 83 -8.06 3.55 16.38
N LYS A 84 -8.31 4.79 15.94
CA LYS A 84 -9.43 5.59 16.44
C LYS A 84 -10.78 4.97 16.06
N LEU A 85 -10.92 4.47 14.83
CA LEU A 85 -12.12 3.75 14.39
C LEU A 85 -12.32 2.47 15.20
N ASP A 86 -11.27 1.67 15.38
CA ASP A 86 -11.32 0.43 16.16
C ASP A 86 -11.75 0.69 17.61
N GLY A 87 -11.15 1.68 18.27
CA GLY A 87 -11.54 2.08 19.61
C GLY A 87 -12.96 2.62 19.73
N LEU A 88 -13.50 3.26 18.68
CA LEU A 88 -14.92 3.63 18.61
C LEU A 88 -15.81 2.39 18.47
N GLY A 89 -15.42 1.45 17.62
CA GLY A 89 -16.12 0.17 17.43
C GLY A 89 -16.18 -0.64 18.72
N LEU A 90 -15.08 -0.74 19.46
CA LEU A 90 -15.04 -1.45 20.74
C LEU A 90 -15.99 -0.86 21.78
N ARG A 91 -16.12 0.46 21.85
CA ARG A 91 -17.10 1.10 22.76
C ARG A 91 -18.53 0.86 22.31
N LEU A 92 -18.78 0.86 21.00
CA LEU A 92 -20.11 0.61 20.46
C LEU A 92 -20.55 -0.84 20.70
N SER A 93 -19.65 -1.81 20.54
CA SER A 93 -19.96 -3.23 20.74
C SER A 93 -20.30 -3.59 22.20
N GLN A 94 -19.88 -2.78 23.17
CA GLN A 94 -20.30 -2.89 24.57
C GLN A 94 -21.77 -2.50 24.78
N SER A 95 -22.29 -1.61 23.93
CA SER A 95 -23.63 -1.01 24.08
C SER A 95 -24.67 -1.62 23.12
N VAL A 96 -24.23 -2.20 22.00
CA VAL A 96 -25.09 -2.74 20.94
C VAL A 96 -24.84 -4.24 20.77
N PRO A 97 -25.79 -5.09 21.20
CA PRO A 97 -25.70 -6.54 20.99
C PRO A 97 -25.50 -6.89 19.51
N ASN A 98 -24.70 -7.91 19.23
CA ASN A 98 -24.42 -8.42 17.88
C ASN A 98 -23.77 -7.42 16.90
N ALA A 99 -23.30 -6.25 17.35
CA ALA A 99 -22.61 -5.30 16.48
C ALA A 99 -21.20 -5.75 16.09
N GLN A 100 -20.56 -6.61 16.90
CA GLN A 100 -19.14 -6.90 16.75
C GLN A 100 -18.73 -7.54 15.42
N PRO A 101 -19.47 -8.51 14.85
CA PRO A 101 -19.15 -9.05 13.52
C PRO A 101 -19.13 -7.99 12.41
N PHE A 102 -20.07 -7.04 12.45
CA PHE A 102 -20.15 -5.94 11.49
C PHE A 102 -19.00 -4.95 11.67
N LEU A 103 -18.66 -4.62 12.91
CA LEU A 103 -17.56 -3.71 13.22
C LEU A 103 -16.19 -4.32 12.88
N SER A 104 -16.02 -5.62 13.13
CA SER A 104 -14.84 -6.38 12.70
C SER A 104 -14.69 -6.38 11.17
N THR A 105 -15.79 -6.60 10.45
CA THR A 105 -15.81 -6.51 8.98
C THR A 105 -15.46 -5.10 8.50
N LEU A 106 -16.02 -4.07 9.15
CA LEU A 106 -15.77 -2.67 8.81
C LEU A 106 -14.29 -2.30 8.96
N ILE A 107 -13.69 -2.59 10.12
CA ILE A 107 -12.28 -2.24 10.36
C ILE A 107 -11.34 -3.00 9.42
N LYS A 108 -11.61 -4.28 9.15
CA LYS A 108 -10.86 -5.07 8.16
C LYS A 108 -10.94 -4.44 6.77
N LYS A 109 -12.15 -4.06 6.33
CA LYS A 109 -12.34 -3.36 5.04
C LYS A 109 -11.54 -2.06 4.99
N CYS A 110 -11.61 -1.22 6.02
CA CYS A 110 -10.81 -0.01 6.12
C CYS A 110 -9.30 -0.28 6.01
N ILE A 111 -8.78 -1.26 6.75
CA ILE A 111 -7.36 -1.61 6.74
C ILE A 111 -6.93 -2.10 5.36
N THR A 112 -7.66 -3.02 4.75
CA THR A 112 -7.34 -3.54 3.42
C THR A 112 -7.33 -2.41 2.39
N THR A 113 -8.33 -1.53 2.42
CA THR A 113 -8.39 -0.42 1.48
C THR A 113 -7.25 0.59 1.69
N VAL A 114 -6.94 0.97 2.93
CA VAL A 114 -5.81 1.87 3.23
C VAL A 114 -4.46 1.22 2.87
N THR A 115 -4.32 -0.08 3.11
CA THR A 115 -3.11 -0.84 2.77
C THR A 115 -2.91 -0.90 1.26
N HIS A 116 -3.98 -1.11 0.49
CA HIS A 116 -3.96 -1.06 -0.97
C HIS A 116 -3.50 0.32 -1.46
N ASP A 117 -4.12 1.41 -1.00
CA ASP A 117 -3.76 2.78 -1.38
C ASP A 117 -2.28 3.10 -1.04
N TYR A 118 -1.82 2.65 0.13
CA TYR A 118 -0.44 2.83 0.57
C TYR A 118 0.55 2.03 -0.30
N THR A 119 0.23 0.77 -0.59
CA THR A 119 1.06 -0.12 -1.43
C THR A 119 1.16 0.42 -2.85
N ALA A 120 0.07 0.95 -3.41
CA ALA A 120 0.07 1.59 -4.70
C ALA A 120 1.02 2.80 -4.75
N GLN A 121 0.98 3.66 -3.72
CA GLN A 121 1.85 4.84 -3.63
C GLN A 121 3.33 4.46 -3.46
N LEU A 122 3.63 3.46 -2.63
CA LEU A 122 4.97 2.89 -2.47
C LEU A 122 5.51 2.32 -3.79
N SER A 123 4.66 1.57 -4.50
CA SER A 123 4.99 0.95 -5.79
C SER A 123 5.24 2.00 -6.88
N GLU A 124 4.45 3.08 -6.91
CA GLU A 124 4.65 4.21 -7.82
C GLU A 124 6.03 4.84 -7.60
N VAL A 125 6.39 5.15 -6.35
CA VAL A 125 7.70 5.73 -6.03
C VAL A 125 8.83 4.77 -6.38
N SER A 126 8.75 3.51 -5.98
CA SER A 126 9.74 2.48 -6.32
C SER A 126 9.95 2.36 -7.84
N THR A 127 8.85 2.32 -8.61
CA THR A 127 8.88 2.28 -10.08
C THR A 127 9.52 3.52 -10.68
N SER A 128 9.21 4.71 -10.14
CA SER A 128 9.78 5.97 -10.62
C SER A 128 11.30 6.04 -10.44
N VAL A 129 11.80 5.54 -9.31
CA VAL A 129 13.24 5.43 -9.01
C VAL A 129 13.90 4.47 -9.99
N ARG A 130 13.34 3.26 -10.17
CA ARG A 130 13.87 2.26 -11.12
C ARG A 130 13.95 2.78 -12.56
N LYS A 131 12.88 3.41 -13.06
CA LYS A 131 12.87 3.99 -14.42
C LYS A 131 13.97 5.04 -14.60
N MET A 132 14.27 5.77 -13.54
CA MET A 132 15.28 6.80 -13.57
C MET A 132 16.71 6.26 -13.46
N GLU A 133 16.92 5.21 -12.66
CA GLU A 133 18.17 4.44 -12.66
C GLU A 133 18.48 3.89 -14.05
N ASP A 134 17.47 3.28 -14.69
CA ASP A 134 17.61 2.72 -16.03
C ASP A 134 17.91 3.80 -17.08
N SER A 135 17.29 4.98 -16.99
CA SER A 135 17.56 6.08 -17.93
C SER A 135 18.99 6.61 -17.77
N ILE A 136 19.48 6.76 -16.53
CA ILE A 136 20.86 7.15 -16.25
C ILE A 136 21.84 6.07 -16.73
N ARG A 137 21.54 4.79 -16.52
CA ARG A 137 22.37 3.67 -16.98
C ARG A 137 22.51 3.66 -18.50
N ARG A 138 21.40 3.79 -19.24
CA ARG A 138 21.40 3.88 -20.71
C ARG A 138 22.18 5.09 -21.20
N LEU A 139 22.01 6.26 -20.56
CA LEU A 139 22.78 7.46 -20.91
C LEU A 139 24.29 7.26 -20.71
N ARG A 140 24.71 6.55 -19.65
CA ARG A 140 26.12 6.21 -19.42
C ARG A 140 26.65 5.28 -20.51
N GLU A 141 25.87 4.27 -20.91
CA GLU A 141 26.25 3.31 -21.96
C GLU A 141 26.40 3.99 -23.32
N VAL A 142 25.44 4.82 -23.73
CA VAL A 142 25.51 5.58 -24.99
C VAL A 142 26.77 6.46 -25.04
N ARG A 143 27.12 7.15 -23.94
CA ARG A 143 28.35 7.96 -23.86
C ARG A 143 29.62 7.11 -23.97
N ARG A 144 29.64 5.90 -23.41
CA ARG A 144 30.78 4.98 -23.54
C ARG A 144 30.94 4.50 -24.98
N SER A 145 29.85 4.14 -25.65
CA SER A 145 29.86 3.68 -27.05
C SER A 145 30.23 4.79 -28.05
N SER A 146 29.94 6.05 -27.73
CA SER A 146 30.29 7.20 -28.58
C SER A 146 31.67 7.83 -28.28
N SER A 147 32.33 7.42 -27.19
CA SER A 147 33.62 7.98 -26.75
C SER A 147 34.81 7.03 -26.91
N GLN A 148 34.85 6.19 -27.96
CA GLN A 148 36.03 5.37 -28.27
C GLN A 148 37.31 6.17 -28.61
N ILE A 149 37.32 7.52 -28.53
CA ILE A 149 38.44 8.36 -28.98
C ILE A 149 39.10 9.23 -27.89
N PHE A 150 38.60 9.34 -26.65
CA PHE A 150 39.31 10.19 -25.66
C PHE A 150 39.31 9.64 -24.23
N ASN A 151 40.51 9.21 -23.79
CA ASN A 151 40.85 8.96 -22.39
C ASN A 151 40.87 10.28 -21.61
N GLN A 152 39.72 10.74 -21.12
CA GLN A 152 39.65 11.76 -20.07
C GLN A 152 39.18 11.12 -18.75
N PRO A 153 39.78 11.46 -17.60
CA PRO A 153 39.37 10.92 -16.32
C PRO A 153 37.98 11.44 -15.97
N GLN A 154 37.01 10.53 -15.83
CA GLN A 154 35.64 10.86 -15.44
C GLN A 154 35.64 11.52 -14.05
N SER A 155 35.16 12.76 -13.96
CA SER A 155 34.87 13.38 -12.66
C SER A 155 33.82 12.56 -11.90
N VAL A 156 34.11 12.31 -10.64
CA VAL A 156 33.58 11.22 -9.80
C VAL A 156 32.19 11.47 -9.22
N ASN A 157 31.37 12.34 -9.82
CA ASN A 157 30.03 12.68 -9.30
C ASN A 157 28.96 11.61 -9.57
N GLY A 158 29.32 10.44 -10.11
CA GLY A 158 28.39 9.38 -10.50
C GLY A 158 28.15 8.27 -9.46
N SER A 159 28.96 8.19 -8.40
CA SER A 159 28.83 7.18 -7.34
C SER A 159 27.77 7.54 -6.29
N SER A 160 27.54 8.84 -6.03
CA SER A 160 26.57 9.31 -5.04
C SER A 160 25.12 8.95 -5.41
N GLY A 161 24.78 8.96 -6.71
CA GLY A 161 23.44 8.60 -7.20
C GLY A 161 23.09 7.12 -7.04
N PHE A 162 24.08 6.23 -7.14
CA PHE A 162 23.85 4.79 -6.94
C PHE A 162 23.50 4.51 -5.48
N HIS A 163 24.24 5.10 -4.54
CA HIS A 163 23.95 4.99 -3.11
C HIS A 163 22.67 5.72 -2.69
N SER A 164 22.23 6.78 -3.38
CA SER A 164 20.97 7.44 -3.04
C SER A 164 19.76 6.58 -3.35
N ASP A 165 19.78 5.85 -4.46
CA ASP A 165 18.63 5.06 -4.89
C ASP A 165 18.49 3.79 -4.01
N ASP A 166 19.62 3.24 -3.53
CA ASP A 166 19.63 2.20 -2.48
C ASP A 166 19.03 2.71 -1.15
N LYS A 167 19.35 3.95 -0.74
CA LYS A 167 18.74 4.56 0.46
C LYS A 167 17.24 4.73 0.30
N ILE A 168 16.78 5.15 -0.89
CA ILE A 168 15.34 5.31 -1.17
C ILE A 168 14.63 3.97 -1.06
N ARG A 169 15.12 2.92 -1.76
CA ARG A 169 14.55 1.57 -1.65
C ARG A 169 14.53 1.06 -0.21
N HIS A 170 15.62 1.28 0.53
CA HIS A 170 15.70 0.83 1.91
C HIS A 170 14.71 1.58 2.82
N GLN A 171 14.51 2.89 2.64
CA GLN A 171 13.49 3.63 3.38
C GLN A 171 12.09 3.12 3.06
N LEU A 172 11.77 2.87 1.79
CA LEU A 172 10.46 2.31 1.40
C LEU A 172 10.22 0.95 2.07
N TYR A 173 11.25 0.10 2.16
CA TYR A 173 11.17 -1.17 2.88
C TYR A 173 10.93 -0.98 4.38
N LEU A 174 11.68 -0.09 5.04
CA LEU A 174 11.51 0.19 6.47
C LEU A 174 10.10 0.72 6.78
N ASP A 175 9.60 1.61 5.93
CA ASP A 175 8.26 2.20 6.08
C ASP A 175 7.16 1.15 5.91
N ALA A 176 7.25 0.34 4.85
CA ALA A 176 6.34 -0.79 4.60
C ALA A 176 6.36 -1.81 5.74
N LYS A 177 7.56 -2.16 6.22
CA LYS A 177 7.75 -3.09 7.34
C LYS A 177 7.13 -2.56 8.64
N ALA A 178 7.40 -1.30 8.98
CA ALA A 178 6.83 -0.71 10.19
C ALA A 178 5.29 -0.65 10.12
N TYR A 179 4.74 -0.28 8.97
CA TYR A 179 3.29 -0.28 8.75
C TYR A 179 2.68 -1.68 8.95
N ILE A 180 3.22 -2.71 8.28
CA ILE A 180 2.65 -4.06 8.33
C ILE A 180 2.80 -4.69 9.71
N ASP A 181 3.91 -4.42 10.41
CA ASP A 181 4.13 -4.88 11.78
C ASP A 181 3.10 -4.24 12.74
N GLU A 182 2.80 -2.95 12.60
CA GLU A 182 1.74 -2.30 13.38
C GLU A 182 0.35 -2.86 13.05
N VAL A 183 0.02 -3.04 11.77
CA VAL A 183 -1.27 -3.60 11.35
C VAL A 183 -1.49 -5.00 11.93
N ARG A 184 -0.50 -5.88 11.81
CA ARG A 184 -0.56 -7.24 12.34
C ARG A 184 -0.63 -7.26 13.86
N LYS A 185 0.12 -6.37 14.53
CA LYS A 185 0.12 -6.25 15.98
C LYS A 185 -1.24 -5.83 16.55
N PHE A 186 -1.91 -4.85 15.93
CA PHE A 186 -3.16 -4.29 16.47
C PHE A 186 -4.40 -5.12 16.10
N TRP A 187 -4.44 -5.69 14.90
CA TRP A 187 -5.66 -6.33 14.39
C TRP A 187 -5.55 -7.83 14.13
N SER A 188 -4.38 -8.45 14.40
CA SER A 188 -4.14 -9.90 14.24
C SER A 188 -4.61 -10.41 12.86
N LEU A 189 -4.31 -9.65 11.81
CA LEU A 189 -4.75 -9.97 10.45
C LEU A 189 -3.87 -11.06 9.82
N ASP A 190 -4.53 -11.96 9.09
CA ASP A 190 -3.87 -12.93 8.23
C ASP A 190 -3.17 -12.25 7.05
N ARG A 191 -2.19 -12.94 6.45
CA ARG A 191 -1.41 -12.44 5.30
C ARG A 191 -2.32 -12.03 4.14
N ASP A 192 -3.48 -12.66 3.97
CA ASP A 192 -4.41 -12.38 2.87
C ASP A 192 -4.91 -10.93 2.85
N TYR A 193 -4.93 -10.24 4.00
CA TYR A 193 -5.34 -8.85 4.09
C TYR A 193 -4.21 -7.84 3.77
N THR A 194 -2.96 -8.31 3.72
CA THR A 194 -1.75 -7.49 3.53
C THR A 194 -0.86 -8.00 2.39
N CYS A 195 -1.31 -8.99 1.62
CA CYS A 195 -0.48 -9.75 0.69
C CYS A 195 0.21 -8.86 -0.35
N GLU A 196 -0.48 -7.85 -0.88
CA GLU A 196 0.09 -6.89 -1.84
C GLU A 196 1.31 -6.15 -1.26
N LEU A 197 1.26 -5.79 0.03
CA LEU A 197 2.37 -5.11 0.71
C LEU A 197 3.52 -6.08 1.03
N ASP A 198 3.20 -7.33 1.38
CA ASP A 198 4.20 -8.39 1.53
C ASP A 198 4.96 -8.63 0.21
N ASP A 199 4.22 -8.72 -0.90
CA ASP A 199 4.79 -8.94 -2.24
C ASP A 199 5.63 -7.73 -2.69
N PHE A 200 5.20 -6.50 -2.37
CA PHE A 200 6.01 -5.29 -2.57
C PHE A 200 7.34 -5.35 -1.79
N MET A 201 7.30 -5.76 -0.51
CA MET A 201 8.50 -5.88 0.31
C MET A 201 9.46 -6.94 -0.22
N GLU A 202 8.95 -8.09 -0.68
CA GLU A 202 9.74 -9.16 -1.29
C GLU A 202 10.41 -8.69 -2.60
N GLN A 203 9.70 -7.92 -3.43
CA GLN A 203 10.28 -7.31 -4.63
C GLN A 203 11.43 -6.37 -4.32
N ILE A 204 11.30 -5.51 -3.29
CA ILE A 204 12.39 -4.63 -2.87
C ILE A 204 13.58 -5.43 -2.34
N ASP A 205 13.34 -6.48 -1.55
CA ASP A 205 14.43 -7.26 -0.96
C ASP A 205 15.17 -8.08 -2.01
N THR A 206 14.46 -8.65 -2.99
CA THR A 206 15.06 -9.33 -4.14
C THR A 206 16.02 -8.41 -4.88
N ILE A 207 15.62 -7.17 -5.16
CA ILE A 207 16.46 -6.14 -5.80
C ILE A 207 17.70 -5.81 -4.96
N ARG A 208 17.61 -5.88 -3.62
CA ARG A 208 18.77 -5.67 -2.73
C ARG A 208 19.73 -6.85 -2.74
N THR A 209 19.23 -8.07 -2.93
CA THR A 209 20.02 -9.31 -2.90
C THR A 209 20.66 -9.67 -4.23
N GLU A 210 20.18 -9.14 -5.37
CA GLU A 210 20.86 -9.32 -6.65
C GLU A 210 22.27 -8.67 -6.59
N PRO A 211 23.36 -9.46 -6.60
CA PRO A 211 24.67 -8.89 -6.71
C PRO A 211 24.78 -8.23 -8.09
N ASN A 212 25.33 -7.00 -8.15
CA ASN A 212 25.77 -6.43 -9.42
C ASN A 212 26.90 -7.30 -9.99
N VAL A 213 26.56 -8.36 -10.74
CA VAL A 213 27.51 -9.29 -11.38
C VAL A 213 28.37 -8.61 -12.47
N SER A 214 28.21 -7.31 -12.73
CA SER A 214 28.93 -6.62 -13.81
C SER A 214 30.28 -5.97 -13.47
N ILE A 215 30.90 -6.23 -12.30
CA ILE A 215 32.21 -5.58 -11.94
C ILE A 215 33.35 -6.59 -11.63
N MET A 216 33.15 -7.89 -11.81
CA MET A 216 34.26 -8.85 -11.73
C MET A 216 34.43 -9.57 -13.06
N ASN A 217 35.04 -8.90 -14.04
CA ASN A 217 35.78 -9.55 -15.13
C ASN A 217 36.53 -8.50 -15.98
N THR A 218 37.55 -7.86 -15.41
CA THR A 218 38.72 -7.41 -16.19
C THR A 218 39.92 -7.26 -15.25
N ILE A 219 40.57 -8.38 -14.93
CA ILE A 219 42.00 -8.35 -14.56
C ILE A 219 42.71 -8.98 -15.75
N PRO A 220 43.43 -8.22 -16.58
CA PRO A 220 44.32 -8.84 -17.56
C PRO A 220 45.43 -9.51 -16.77
N ALA A 221 45.61 -10.82 -16.98
CA ALA A 221 46.72 -11.58 -16.45
C ALA A 221 48.03 -10.92 -16.93
N VAL A 222 48.73 -10.28 -16.00
CA VAL A 222 50.15 -9.95 -16.14
C VAL A 222 50.93 -11.12 -15.58
N SER A 223 51.63 -11.84 -16.44
CA SER A 223 52.78 -12.71 -16.15
C SER A 223 53.54 -12.79 -17.48
N GLN A 224 54.74 -12.19 -17.66
CA GLN A 224 56.05 -12.61 -17.12
C GLN A 224 56.18 -14.14 -17.26
N GLU A 225 56.98 -14.74 -18.16
CA GLU A 225 58.23 -14.37 -18.85
C GLU A 225 58.20 -14.75 -20.34
#